data_AF-A0A060C8E6-F1
#
_entry.id   AF-A0A060C8E6-F1
#
_cell.length_a   1.000
_cell.length_b   1.000
_cell.length_c   1.000
_cell.angle_alpha   90.00
_cell.angle_beta   90.00
_cell.angle_gamma   90.00
#
_symmetry.space_group_name_H-M   'P 1'
#
loop_
_entity.id
_entity.type
_entity.pdbx_description
1 polymer ?
#
loop_
_entity_poly.entity_id
_entity_poly.type
_entity_poly.pdbx_seq_one_letter_code
_entity_poly.pdbx_strand_id
1 'polypeptide(L)'
;PDLVPPGTKPPKRRPQSQAEFRSPGAYFSQRRLAALAATGRALQARWSGTLSRIEAKYGVPGRILLAIWGRETGFGAAAIPDSAFRVLATKAFMSGRKDLFRSELLSALEIVQRGDASPAIMKGSGAGAMGQPQFMPSSYLKSR
;
A
#
# COMPACT_ATOMS: atom_id res chain seq x y z
N PRO A 1 6.60 3.61 13.15
CA PRO A 1 6.74 5.00 13.63
C PRO A 1 5.47 5.41 14.39
N ASP A 2 5.64 6.14 15.49
CA ASP A 2 4.57 6.70 16.34
C ASP A 2 3.67 5.66 17.03
N LEU A 3 4.26 4.54 17.46
CA LEU A 3 3.60 3.60 18.37
C LEU A 3 3.93 3.98 19.81
N VAL A 4 2.91 4.32 20.59
CA VAL A 4 3.00 4.61 22.03
C VAL A 4 2.13 3.61 22.77
N PRO A 5 2.73 2.64 23.51
CA PRO A 5 1.97 1.72 24.32
C PRO A 5 1.06 2.46 25.32
N PRO A 6 -0.17 1.99 25.57
CA PRO A 6 -1.03 2.57 26.60
C PRO A 6 -0.34 2.58 27.97
N GLY A 7 -0.53 3.67 28.73
CA GLY A 7 0.11 3.84 30.04
C GLY A 7 1.57 4.31 30.01
N THR A 8 2.17 4.49 28.83
CA THR A 8 3.56 4.99 28.71
C THR A 8 3.60 6.48 28.40
N LYS A 9 4.67 7.18 28.85
CA LYS A 9 4.90 8.58 28.49
C LYS A 9 5.24 8.67 27.00
N PRO A 10 4.63 9.61 26.24
CA PRO A 10 4.96 9.81 24.84
C PRO A 10 6.46 10.10 24.67
N PRO A 11 7.11 9.60 23.60
CA PRO A 11 8.51 9.91 23.35
C PRO A 11 8.73 11.42 23.22
N LYS A 12 9.90 11.91 23.65
CA LYS A 12 10.28 13.34 23.56
C LYS A 12 10.06 13.83 22.12
N ARG A 13 9.50 15.05 21.97
CA ARG A 13 9.31 15.72 20.68
C ARG A 13 10.62 15.66 19.89
N ARG A 14 10.59 15.00 18.73
CA ARG A 14 11.71 15.03 17.77
C ARG A 14 11.82 16.44 17.19
N PRO A 15 13.02 16.87 16.76
CA PRO A 15 13.18 18.10 16.00
C PRO A 15 12.15 18.13 14.87
N GLN A 16 11.41 19.23 14.76
CA GLN A 16 10.36 19.37 13.76
C GLN A 16 11.01 19.40 12.38
N SER A 17 11.03 18.25 11.71
CA SER A 17 11.41 18.16 10.30
C SER A 17 10.14 18.13 9.47
N GLN A 18 9.94 19.16 8.67
CA GLN A 18 8.89 19.20 7.66
C GLN A 18 9.38 18.40 6.44
N ALA A 19 8.60 17.42 6.02
CA ALA A 19 8.98 16.48 4.96
C ALA A 19 9.12 17.20 3.61
N GLU A 20 8.35 18.27 3.42
CA GLU A 20 8.32 19.17 2.28
C GLU A 20 9.64 19.92 2.04
N PHE A 21 10.49 20.12 3.06
CA PHE A 21 11.80 20.75 2.90
C PHE A 21 12.95 19.76 2.72
N ARG A 22 12.66 18.45 2.63
CA ARG A 22 13.68 17.44 2.34
C ARG A 22 13.83 17.28 0.83
N SER A 23 15.05 16.98 0.38
CA SER A 23 15.31 16.73 -1.05
C SER A 23 14.45 15.59 -1.60
N PRO A 24 13.77 15.76 -2.74
CA PRO A 24 13.00 14.71 -3.38
C PRO A 24 13.88 13.79 -4.26
N GLY A 25 15.21 13.99 -4.31
CA GLY A 25 16.09 13.28 -5.24
C GLY A 25 16.00 11.76 -5.17
N ALA A 26 15.83 11.19 -3.97
CA ALA A 26 15.63 9.76 -3.80
C ALA A 26 14.30 9.27 -4.41
N TYR A 27 13.26 10.10 -4.38
CA TYR A 27 11.95 9.82 -4.96
C TYR A 27 12.00 9.77 -6.50
N PHE A 28 12.81 10.66 -7.10
CA PHE A 28 13.02 10.81 -8.55
C PHE A 28 14.33 10.19 -9.04
N SER A 29 14.84 9.17 -8.36
CA SER A 29 16.09 8.50 -8.77
C SER A 29 15.97 7.96 -10.19
N GLN A 30 16.68 8.57 -11.15
CA GLN A 30 16.64 8.21 -12.56
C GLN A 30 16.95 6.74 -12.80
N ARG A 31 17.93 6.18 -12.08
CA ARG A 31 18.27 4.76 -12.14
C ARG A 31 17.09 3.86 -11.76
N ARG A 32 16.39 4.19 -10.66
CA ARG A 32 15.23 3.40 -10.20
C ARG A 32 14.07 3.52 -11.18
N LEU A 33 13.79 4.74 -11.65
CA LEU A 33 12.72 4.99 -12.62
C LEU A 33 12.99 4.27 -13.95
N ALA A 34 14.24 4.28 -14.44
CA ALA A 34 14.63 3.58 -15.66
C ALA A 34 14.44 2.06 -15.54
N ALA A 35 14.82 1.47 -14.40
CA ALA A 35 14.62 0.04 -14.14
C ALA A 35 13.13 -0.35 -14.10
N LEU A 36 12.29 0.46 -13.43
CA LEU A 36 10.84 0.26 -13.42
C LEU A 36 10.23 0.43 -14.82
N ALA A 37 10.67 1.43 -15.58
CA ALA A 37 10.19 1.67 -16.94
C ALA A 37 10.56 0.52 -17.90
N ALA A 38 11.77 -0.03 -17.78
CA ALA A 38 12.18 -1.18 -18.58
C ALA A 38 11.30 -2.42 -18.30
N THR A 39 11.07 -2.72 -17.03
CA THR A 39 10.19 -3.82 -16.61
C THR A 39 8.74 -3.57 -17.02
N GLY A 40 8.25 -2.33 -16.85
CA GLY A 40 6.91 -1.92 -17.25
C GLY A 40 6.66 -2.09 -18.75
N ARG A 41 7.62 -1.75 -19.61
CA ARG A 41 7.51 -1.99 -21.07
C ARG A 41 7.38 -3.47 -21.41
N ALA A 42 8.16 -4.34 -20.77
CA ALA A 42 8.05 -5.79 -20.96
C ALA A 42 6.68 -6.32 -20.52
N LEU A 43 6.17 -5.85 -19.38
CA LEU A 43 4.83 -6.20 -18.88
C LEU A 43 3.72 -5.64 -19.76
N GLN A 44 3.88 -4.44 -20.32
CA GLN A 44 2.92 -3.86 -21.27
C GLN A 44 2.77 -4.73 -22.51
N ALA A 45 3.89 -5.21 -23.08
CA ALA A 45 3.87 -6.12 -24.22
C ALA A 45 3.21 -7.45 -23.85
N ARG A 46 3.58 -8.03 -22.69
CA ARG A 46 3.04 -9.30 -22.18
C ARG A 46 1.54 -9.26 -21.91
N TRP A 47 1.04 -8.17 -21.34
CA TRP A 47 -0.33 -8.04 -20.86
C TRP A 47 -1.20 -7.12 -21.72
N SER A 48 -0.79 -6.84 -22.96
CA SER A 48 -1.44 -5.89 -23.86
C SER A 48 -2.96 -6.09 -23.94
N GLY A 49 -3.42 -7.31 -24.21
CA GLY A 49 -4.86 -7.60 -24.29
C GLY A 49 -5.61 -7.39 -22.97
N THR A 50 -5.01 -7.73 -21.84
CA THR A 50 -5.61 -7.46 -20.52
C THR A 50 -5.69 -5.97 -20.24
N LEU A 51 -4.62 -5.23 -20.53
CA LEU A 51 -4.56 -3.78 -20.34
C LEU A 51 -5.58 -3.07 -21.23
N SER A 52 -5.74 -3.48 -22.50
CA SER A 52 -6.76 -2.92 -23.40
C SER A 52 -8.18 -3.15 -22.88
N ARG A 53 -8.49 -4.32 -22.32
CA ARG A 53 -9.81 -4.59 -21.72
C ARG A 53 -10.07 -3.73 -20.49
N ILE A 54 -9.07 -3.55 -19.64
CA ILE A 54 -9.15 -2.66 -18.47
C ILE A 54 -9.37 -1.22 -18.92
N GLU A 55 -8.59 -0.75 -19.90
CA GLU A 55 -8.68 0.61 -20.44
C GLU A 55 -10.07 0.87 -21.05
N ALA A 56 -10.60 -0.07 -21.83
CA ALA A 56 -11.95 0.02 -22.37
C ALA A 56 -13.04 0.06 -21.29
N LYS A 57 -12.85 -0.69 -20.18
CA LYS A 57 -13.83 -0.76 -19.10
C LYS A 57 -13.81 0.47 -18.18
N TYR A 58 -12.63 0.95 -17.83
CA TYR A 58 -12.44 1.96 -16.78
C TYR A 58 -11.97 3.33 -17.31
N GLY A 59 -11.63 3.44 -18.59
CA GLY A 59 -11.13 4.68 -19.20
C GLY A 59 -9.72 5.08 -18.75
N VAL A 60 -9.02 4.21 -18.03
CA VAL A 60 -7.67 4.48 -17.52
C VAL A 60 -6.64 3.81 -18.42
N PRO A 61 -5.68 4.57 -19.01
CA PRO A 61 -4.68 3.98 -19.88
C PRO A 61 -3.84 2.91 -19.18
N GLY A 62 -3.60 1.78 -19.86
CA GLY A 62 -2.88 0.64 -19.26
C GLY A 62 -1.50 1.00 -18.69
N ARG A 63 -0.79 1.95 -19.30
CA ARG A 63 0.50 2.46 -18.81
C ARG A 63 0.42 3.10 -17.41
N ILE A 64 -0.71 3.72 -17.06
CA ILE A 64 -0.91 4.35 -15.75
C ILE A 64 -1.03 3.27 -14.68
N LEU A 65 -1.76 2.18 -14.96
CA LEU A 65 -1.84 1.04 -14.06
C LEU A 65 -0.46 0.42 -13.82
N LEU A 66 0.32 0.23 -14.89
CA LEU A 66 1.69 -0.29 -14.76
C LEU A 66 2.59 0.65 -13.96
N ALA A 67 2.47 1.97 -14.14
CA ALA A 67 3.24 2.93 -13.37
C ALA A 67 2.92 2.85 -11.87
N ILE A 68 1.63 2.75 -11.52
CA ILE A 68 1.18 2.57 -10.13
C ILE A 68 1.70 1.24 -9.57
N TRP A 69 1.48 0.12 -10.26
CA TRP A 69 1.91 -1.20 -9.81
C TRP A 69 3.44 -1.29 -9.63
N GLY A 70 4.20 -0.72 -10.55
CA GLY A 70 5.65 -0.62 -10.44
C GLY A 70 6.09 0.25 -9.27
N ARG A 71 5.38 1.34 -8.98
CA ARG A 71 5.70 2.24 -7.86
C ARG A 71 5.38 1.63 -6.50
N GLU A 72 4.24 0.96 -6.38
CA GLU A 72 3.76 0.43 -5.11
C GLU A 72 4.57 -0.80 -4.66
N THR A 73 4.83 -1.73 -5.59
CA THR A 73 5.40 -3.03 -5.23
C THR A 73 6.49 -3.54 -6.16
N GLY A 74 6.94 -2.71 -7.11
CA GLY A 74 7.91 -3.16 -8.11
C GLY A 74 7.37 -4.34 -8.92
N PHE A 75 6.10 -4.29 -9.29
CA PHE A 75 5.39 -5.38 -9.98
C PHE A 75 5.32 -6.68 -9.15
N GLY A 76 5.28 -6.55 -7.82
CA GLY A 76 5.23 -7.66 -6.88
C GLY A 76 6.57 -8.18 -6.40
N ALA A 77 7.67 -7.58 -6.81
CA ALA A 77 9.00 -7.91 -6.29
C ALA A 77 9.21 -7.47 -4.83
N ALA A 78 8.45 -6.47 -4.36
CA ALA A 78 8.53 -6.01 -2.98
C ALA A 78 8.05 -7.10 -2.01
N ALA A 79 8.90 -7.46 -1.05
CA ALA A 79 8.52 -8.35 0.03
C ALA A 79 7.51 -7.67 0.97
N ILE A 80 6.30 -8.22 1.05
CA ILE A 80 5.25 -7.80 1.99
C ILE A 80 4.93 -8.99 2.91
N PRO A 81 5.78 -9.26 3.92
CA PRO A 81 5.65 -10.48 4.72
C PRO A 81 4.63 -10.37 5.86
N ASP A 82 4.34 -9.14 6.29
CA ASP A 82 3.57 -8.87 7.48
C ASP A 82 2.07 -9.17 7.29
N SER A 83 1.46 -9.78 8.31
CA SER A 83 0.00 -9.93 8.37
C SER A 83 -0.66 -8.56 8.47
N ALA A 84 -1.62 -8.29 7.57
CA ALA A 84 -2.39 -7.05 7.60
C ALA A 84 -3.10 -6.87 8.95
N PHE A 85 -3.70 -7.94 9.49
CA PHE A 85 -4.36 -7.92 10.81
C PHE A 85 -3.40 -7.55 11.93
N ARG A 86 -2.20 -8.14 11.96
CA ARG A 86 -1.20 -7.82 12.99
C ARG A 86 -0.81 -6.34 12.93
N VAL A 87 -0.54 -5.82 11.73
CA VAL A 87 -0.13 -4.42 11.55
C VAL A 87 -1.26 -3.47 11.96
N LEU A 88 -2.48 -3.72 11.48
CA LEU A 88 -3.64 -2.87 11.75
C LEU A 88 -4.01 -2.90 13.24
N ALA A 89 -4.04 -4.08 13.88
CA ALA A 89 -4.30 -4.21 15.32
C ALA A 89 -3.25 -3.48 16.16
N THR A 90 -1.97 -3.63 15.81
CA THR A 90 -0.87 -2.93 16.50
C THR A 90 -1.07 -1.41 16.43
N LYS A 91 -1.46 -0.89 15.26
CA LYS A 91 -1.68 0.55 15.08
C LYS A 91 -2.97 1.05 15.71
N ALA A 92 -4.04 0.27 15.65
CA ALA A 92 -5.30 0.55 16.34
C ALA A 92 -5.08 0.64 17.86
N PHE A 93 -4.14 -0.13 18.40
CA PHE A 93 -3.79 -0.12 19.82
C PHE A 93 -2.84 1.02 20.20
N MET A 94 -1.78 1.25 19.41
CA MET A 94 -0.63 2.05 19.85
C MET A 94 -0.38 3.32 19.04
N SER A 95 -0.95 3.48 17.84
CA SER A 95 -0.60 4.64 17.00
C SER A 95 -1.21 5.95 17.50
N GLY A 96 -0.72 7.08 17.00
CA GLY A 96 -1.39 8.39 17.17
C GLY A 96 -2.71 8.54 16.39
N ARG A 97 -3.09 7.58 15.55
CA ARG A 97 -4.32 7.60 14.72
C ARG A 97 -5.17 6.36 14.97
N LYS A 98 -5.42 6.04 16.25
CA LYS A 98 -6.07 4.78 16.67
C LYS A 98 -7.40 4.54 15.97
N ASP A 99 -8.28 5.54 15.90
CA ASP A 99 -9.62 5.39 15.32
C ASP A 99 -9.58 5.06 13.83
N LEU A 100 -8.70 5.71 13.06
CA LEU A 100 -8.46 5.36 11.66
C LEU A 100 -8.10 3.86 11.53
N PHE A 101 -7.12 3.39 12.31
CA PHE A 101 -6.67 2.00 12.20
C PHE A 101 -7.65 0.98 12.78
N ARG A 102 -8.52 1.37 13.73
CA ARG A 102 -9.65 0.55 14.17
C ARG A 102 -10.64 0.34 13.03
N SER A 103 -11.01 1.40 12.31
CA SER A 103 -11.91 1.31 11.16
C SER A 103 -11.31 0.45 10.04
N GLU A 104 -10.01 0.57 9.79
CA GLU A 104 -9.31 -0.27 8.80
C GLU A 104 -9.21 -1.73 9.24
N LEU A 105 -9.01 -2.00 10.53
CA LEU A 105 -9.04 -3.37 11.05
C LEU A 105 -10.43 -4.00 10.88
N LEU A 106 -11.50 -3.26 11.17
CA LEU A 106 -12.88 -3.74 10.96
C LEU A 106 -13.15 -4.01 9.48
N SER A 107 -12.70 -3.12 8.60
CA SER A 107 -12.78 -3.31 7.14
C SER A 107 -12.01 -4.57 6.69
N ALA A 108 -10.84 -4.85 7.29
CA ALA A 108 -10.10 -6.08 6.98
C ALA A 108 -10.82 -7.36 7.43
N LEU A 109 -11.50 -7.31 8.58
CA LEU A 109 -12.33 -8.43 9.05
C LEU A 109 -13.54 -8.64 8.13
N GLU A 110 -14.16 -7.56 7.66
CA GLU A 110 -15.28 -7.63 6.70
C GLU A 110 -14.87 -8.27 5.37
N ILE A 111 -13.68 -7.97 4.84
CA ILE A 111 -13.12 -8.62 3.64
C ILE A 111 -13.07 -10.14 3.83
N VAL A 112 -12.56 -10.60 4.99
CA VAL A 112 -12.50 -12.05 5.30
C VAL A 112 -13.90 -12.63 5.45
N GLN A 113 -14.77 -11.95 6.17
CA GLN A 113 -16.15 -12.40 6.39
C GLN A 113 -16.92 -12.57 5.08
N ARG A 114 -16.65 -11.74 4.08
CA ARG A 114 -17.23 -11.83 2.73
C ARG A 114 -16.63 -12.93 1.86
N GLY A 115 -15.52 -13.54 2.27
CA GLY A 115 -14.80 -14.55 1.50
C GLY A 115 -13.91 -13.97 0.39
N ASP A 116 -13.65 -12.66 0.39
CA ASP A 116 -12.83 -11.99 -0.64
C ASP A 116 -11.35 -12.39 -0.55
N ALA A 117 -10.86 -12.70 0.65
CA ALA A 117 -9.51 -13.19 0.89
C ALA A 117 -9.45 -14.01 2.19
N SER A 118 -8.55 -14.98 2.26
CA SER A 118 -8.27 -15.69 3.52
C SER A 118 -7.32 -14.85 4.40
N PRO A 119 -7.39 -14.98 5.74
CA PRO A 119 -6.47 -14.28 6.63
C PRO A 119 -4.98 -14.54 6.34
N ALA A 120 -4.65 -15.73 5.83
CA ALA A 120 -3.28 -16.14 5.54
C ALA A 120 -2.65 -15.36 4.37
N ILE A 121 -3.46 -15.00 3.37
CA ILE A 121 -2.99 -14.28 2.18
C ILE A 121 -3.09 -12.76 2.33
N MET A 122 -3.80 -12.27 3.35
CA MET A 122 -3.89 -10.84 3.65
C MET A 122 -2.59 -10.32 4.26
N LYS A 123 -1.68 -9.95 3.37
CA LYS A 123 -0.40 -9.32 3.69
C LYS A 123 -0.44 -7.83 3.46
N GLY A 124 0.24 -7.08 4.31
CA GLY A 124 0.31 -5.63 4.21
C GLY A 124 1.64 -5.06 4.63
N SER A 125 1.92 -3.88 4.11
CA SER A 125 3.07 -3.07 4.54
C SER A 125 2.96 -2.68 6.02
N GLY A 126 4.07 -2.25 6.61
CA GLY A 126 4.08 -1.67 7.96
C GLY A 126 3.22 -0.40 8.15
N ALA A 127 2.59 0.11 7.08
CA ALA A 127 1.59 1.18 7.13
C ALA A 127 0.14 0.66 7.22
N GLY A 128 -0.13 -0.60 6.89
CA GLY A 128 -1.48 -1.21 6.87
C GLY A 128 -2.07 -1.38 5.47
N ALA A 129 -1.41 -0.85 4.44
CA ALA A 129 -1.76 -1.04 3.03
C ALA A 129 -1.47 -2.47 2.57
N MET A 130 -2.37 -3.07 1.79
CA MET A 130 -2.41 -4.50 1.48
C MET A 130 -2.14 -4.82 0.01
N GLY A 131 -1.49 -5.97 -0.19
CA GLY A 131 -1.30 -6.59 -1.50
C GLY A 131 -0.54 -5.75 -2.53
N GLN A 132 -0.65 -6.16 -3.79
CA GLN A 132 0.00 -5.53 -4.94
C GLN A 132 -0.34 -4.04 -5.15
N PRO A 133 -1.60 -3.59 -4.99
CA PRO A 133 -1.95 -2.18 -5.18
C PRO A 133 -1.76 -1.34 -3.91
N GLN A 134 -1.33 -1.96 -2.80
CA GLN A 134 -1.10 -1.26 -1.53
C GLN A 134 -2.34 -0.46 -1.06
N PHE A 135 -3.54 -1.06 -1.21
CA PHE A 135 -4.78 -0.45 -0.75
C PHE A 135 -4.98 -0.63 0.75
N MET A 136 -5.51 0.40 1.41
CA MET A 136 -6.11 0.22 2.73
C MET A 136 -7.35 -0.68 2.60
N PRO A 137 -7.68 -1.50 3.61
CA PRO A 137 -8.87 -2.35 3.61
C PRO A 137 -10.17 -1.63 3.21
N SER A 138 -10.40 -0.43 3.74
CA SER A 138 -11.59 0.34 3.41
C SER A 138 -11.66 0.74 1.93
N SER A 139 -10.51 1.07 1.32
CA SER A 139 -10.42 1.38 -0.11
C SER A 139 -10.74 0.16 -0.98
N TYR A 140 -10.30 -1.03 -0.57
CA TYR A 140 -10.64 -2.28 -1.27
C TYR A 140 -12.15 -2.49 -1.30
N LEU A 141 -12.82 -2.39 -0.15
CA LEU A 141 -14.27 -2.56 -0.04
C LEU A 141 -15.05 -1.55 -0.89
N LYS A 142 -14.56 -0.31 -1.00
CA LYS A 142 -15.19 0.74 -1.84
C LYS A 142 -14.97 0.56 -3.34
N SER A 143 -13.88 -0.12 -3.72
CA SER A 143 -13.49 -0.31 -5.13
C SER A 143 -14.16 -1.52 -5.80
N ARG A 144 -14.97 -2.26 -5.06
CA ARG A 144 -15.64 -3.48 -5.51
C ARG A 144 -16.97 -3.17 -6.20
#